data_AF-A0A562QQP1-F1
#
_entry.id   AF-A0A562QQP1-F1
#
_cell.length_a   1.000
_cell.length_b   1.000
_cell.length_c   1.000
_cell.angle_alpha   90.00
_cell.angle_beta   90.00
_cell.angle_gamma   90.00
#
_symmetry.space_group_name_H-M   'P 1'
#
loop_
_entity.id
_entity.type
_entity.pdbx_description
1 polymer ?
#
loop_
_entity_poly.entity_id
_entity_poly.type
_entity_poly.pdbx_seq_one_letter_code
_entity_poly.pdbx_strand_id
1 'polypeptide(L)'
;MHSVVFDGTFAGWRACARQLLEQAVPPEKINWHDSVGSSDLFAQAEPSLAEKSTYTIRVPRQLADLLASAVCFRSDDRWALLYRILWRVVQGDPSAMLAGDEDGSELHRRIKAVHREVHHLHAFLRFRPYERNALPAYVAWHEPAHDVLELAAPHFCDRMGNLSWLIATPDAAALWDGKSLRFERPCPDALKAIAQQQRDEGDSLWQAYYASTFNPARVNSRALANHMPRRFWKDLPEGPLIPTLLSDARIGAQQLAQAEAVGAQAGKTVLIAAERAQPKREPVTALDECRRCELWQQATQAVPGEGPVTARIMLIGEQPGDQEDLAGRPFIGPAGQVLDRALNEAGLDRHALYLTNAVKHFKWTPQGLRRKHVTPDKEIAACRPWLLQELADVRPEIIVALGATAFEALLGYRPEALANYKARPLPLEGGWLIVTYHPSYPLRIQEAAQREAAFQEIVSTLRQARELLEPDKYREKQT
;
A
#
# COMPACT_ATOMS: atom_id res chain seq x y z
N MET A 1 -42.59 -4.57 19.70
CA MET A 1 -41.27 -3.97 19.42
C MET A 1 -40.94 -3.10 20.62
N HIS A 2 -39.82 -3.36 21.30
CA HIS A 2 -39.33 -2.59 22.43
C HIS A 2 -38.54 -1.41 21.88
N SER A 3 -38.99 -0.18 22.18
CA SER A 3 -38.22 1.02 21.89
C SER A 3 -37.26 1.27 23.03
N VAL A 4 -35.98 1.44 22.72
CA VAL A 4 -34.91 1.63 23.69
C VAL A 4 -34.27 2.99 23.45
N VAL A 5 -34.47 3.89 24.40
CA VAL A 5 -33.93 5.25 24.39
C VAL A 5 -32.76 5.33 25.36
N PHE A 6 -31.63 5.89 24.92
CA PHE A 6 -30.42 6.07 25.73
C PHE A 6 -29.64 7.32 25.29
N ASP A 7 -28.54 7.61 25.97
CA ASP A 7 -27.76 8.84 25.85
C ASP A 7 -26.84 8.93 24.61
N GLY A 8 -26.95 7.98 23.68
CA GLY A 8 -26.10 7.91 22.49
C GLY A 8 -24.66 7.47 22.74
N THR A 9 -24.28 7.19 24.00
CA THR A 9 -22.93 6.76 24.35
C THR A 9 -22.81 5.23 24.36
N PHE A 10 -21.57 4.73 24.18
CA PHE A 10 -21.31 3.29 24.31
C PHE A 10 -21.59 2.78 25.73
N ALA A 11 -21.40 3.62 26.76
CA ALA A 11 -21.69 3.24 28.14
C ALA A 11 -23.20 3.08 28.38
N GLY A 12 -24.00 4.04 27.91
CA GLY A 12 -25.47 3.97 27.96
C GLY A 12 -25.99 2.78 27.17
N TRP A 13 -25.50 2.57 25.95
CA TRP A 13 -25.83 1.39 25.15
C TRP A 13 -25.50 0.08 25.88
N ARG A 14 -24.32 -0.03 26.51
CA ARG A 14 -23.93 -1.23 27.28
C ARG A 14 -24.88 -1.51 28.44
N ALA A 15 -25.34 -0.47 29.13
CA ALA A 15 -26.30 -0.62 30.23
C ALA A 15 -27.65 -1.16 29.73
N CYS A 16 -28.20 -0.58 28.66
CA CYS A 16 -29.42 -1.05 28.04
C CYS A 16 -29.27 -2.46 27.45
N ALA A 17 -28.19 -2.73 26.72
CA ALA A 17 -27.89 -4.04 26.14
C ALA A 17 -27.83 -5.14 27.22
N ARG A 18 -27.23 -4.84 28.37
CA ARG A 18 -27.20 -5.76 29.50
C ARG A 18 -28.60 -6.07 30.03
N GLN A 19 -29.45 -5.06 30.22
CA GLN A 19 -30.83 -5.27 30.68
C GLN A 19 -31.64 -6.11 29.68
N LEU A 20 -31.50 -5.84 28.38
CA LEU A 20 -32.18 -6.59 27.33
C LEU A 20 -31.73 -8.06 27.28
N LEU A 21 -30.43 -8.33 27.52
CA LEU A 21 -29.91 -9.69 27.64
C LEU A 21 -30.45 -10.40 28.87
N GLU A 22 -30.53 -9.71 30.02
CA GLU A 22 -31.12 -10.26 31.26
C GLU A 22 -32.60 -10.63 31.09
N GLN A 23 -33.32 -9.88 30.25
CA GLN A 23 -34.72 -10.11 29.87
C GLN A 23 -34.89 -11.07 28.68
N ALA A 24 -33.80 -11.58 28.12
CA ALA A 24 -33.80 -12.44 26.94
C ALA A 24 -34.58 -11.85 25.74
N VAL A 25 -34.48 -10.54 25.49
CA VAL A 25 -35.15 -9.87 24.37
C VAL A 25 -34.35 -10.07 23.07
N PRO A 26 -34.90 -10.72 22.03
CA PRO A 26 -34.16 -10.97 20.80
C PRO A 26 -34.04 -9.70 19.93
N PRO A 27 -32.97 -9.56 19.12
CA PRO A 27 -32.63 -8.33 18.39
C PRO A 27 -33.74 -7.80 17.48
N GLU A 28 -34.50 -8.67 16.81
CA GLU A 28 -35.58 -8.30 15.89
C GLU A 28 -36.77 -7.62 16.58
N LYS A 29 -36.85 -7.70 17.91
CA LYS A 29 -37.90 -7.05 18.69
C LYS A 29 -37.47 -5.67 19.19
N ILE A 30 -36.32 -5.14 18.81
CA ILE A 30 -35.72 -3.94 19.42
C ILE A 30 -35.57 -2.83 18.39
N ASN A 31 -36.02 -1.63 18.73
CA ASN A 31 -35.73 -0.40 18.01
C ASN A 31 -34.86 0.50 18.89
N TRP A 32 -33.68 0.85 18.38
CA TRP A 32 -32.74 1.71 19.08
C TRP A 32 -32.97 3.17 18.69
N HIS A 33 -33.14 4.04 19.70
CA HIS A 33 -33.29 5.48 19.51
C HIS A 33 -32.24 6.21 20.35
N ASP A 34 -31.51 7.12 19.69
CA ASP A 34 -30.63 8.06 20.38
C ASP A 34 -31.47 9.23 20.90
N SER A 35 -31.32 9.59 22.17
CA SER A 35 -32.04 10.72 22.77
C SER A 35 -31.60 12.09 22.21
N VAL A 36 -30.50 12.12 21.45
CA VAL A 36 -30.00 13.32 20.78
C VAL A 36 -30.63 13.46 19.38
N GLY A 37 -31.90 13.87 19.30
CA GLY A 37 -32.44 14.44 18.05
C GLY A 37 -33.88 14.11 17.63
N SER A 38 -34.65 13.34 18.38
CA SER A 38 -36.05 13.05 18.01
C SER A 38 -36.97 13.10 19.22
N SER A 39 -37.62 14.24 19.44
CA SER A 39 -38.80 14.32 20.30
C SER A 39 -39.98 13.66 19.56
N ASP A 40 -40.04 12.33 19.61
CA ASP A 40 -41.17 11.62 19.02
C ASP A 40 -42.37 11.70 19.96
N LEU A 41 -43.52 12.14 19.43
CA LEU A 41 -44.74 12.51 20.16
C LEU A 41 -45.44 11.30 20.84
N PHE A 42 -44.87 10.10 20.72
CA PHE A 42 -45.44 8.82 21.15
C PHE A 42 -44.58 8.06 22.17
N ALA A 43 -43.60 8.72 22.81
CA ALA A 43 -42.83 8.12 23.89
C ALA A 43 -43.64 7.97 25.20
N GLN A 44 -44.62 7.06 25.20
CA GLN A 44 -45.20 6.50 26.42
C GLN A 44 -44.97 5.00 26.44
N ALA A 45 -43.80 4.62 26.94
CA ALA A 45 -43.63 3.37 27.67
C ALA A 45 -42.56 3.63 28.73
N GLU A 46 -43.00 3.89 29.95
CA GLU A 46 -42.09 3.84 31.11
C GLU A 46 -41.43 2.46 31.14
N PRO A 47 -40.10 2.37 31.32
CA PRO A 47 -39.46 1.08 31.52
C PRO A 47 -39.97 0.54 32.85
N SER A 48 -40.86 -0.45 32.77
CA SER A 48 -41.23 -1.30 33.90
C SER A 48 -39.93 -1.80 34.55
N LEU A 49 -39.71 -1.41 35.80
CA LEU A 49 -38.67 -1.92 36.68
C LEU A 49 -38.97 -3.39 36.99
N ALA A 50 -38.71 -4.27 36.03
CA ALA A 50 -38.85 -5.71 36.19
C ALA A 50 -37.59 -6.32 36.83
N GLU A 51 -37.84 -7.34 37.65
CA GLU A 51 -36.98 -7.95 38.66
C GLU A 51 -35.57 -8.32 38.17
N LYS A 52 -34.58 -8.10 39.05
CA LYS A 52 -33.17 -8.44 38.82
C LYS A 52 -33.02 -9.94 38.54
N SER A 53 -32.80 -10.30 37.29
CA SER A 53 -32.41 -11.65 36.88
C SER A 53 -31.08 -12.04 37.55
N THR A 54 -31.02 -13.22 38.13
CA THR A 54 -29.84 -13.78 38.80
C THR A 54 -28.85 -14.45 37.84
N TYR A 55 -29.10 -14.37 36.52
CA TYR A 55 -28.21 -14.94 35.50
C TYR A 55 -26.95 -14.09 35.28
N THR A 56 -25.80 -14.73 35.39
CA THR A 56 -24.51 -14.09 35.09
C THR A 56 -24.19 -14.21 33.60
N ILE A 57 -24.37 -13.11 32.87
CA ILE A 57 -23.99 -13.02 31.46
C ILE A 57 -22.47 -13.03 31.36
N ARG A 58 -21.91 -13.97 30.60
CA ARG A 58 -20.47 -14.04 30.30
C ARG A 58 -20.20 -13.52 28.89
N VAL A 59 -19.43 -12.43 28.81
CA VAL A 59 -19.01 -11.83 27.53
C VAL A 59 -17.50 -12.02 27.39
N PRO A 60 -17.00 -12.63 26.30
CA PRO A 60 -15.56 -12.71 26.04
C PRO A 60 -14.92 -11.32 25.96
N ARG A 61 -13.74 -11.14 26.56
CA ARG A 61 -13.01 -9.86 26.51
C ARG A 61 -12.76 -9.40 25.07
N GLN A 62 -12.42 -10.34 24.19
CA GLN A 62 -12.22 -10.07 22.76
C GLN A 62 -13.47 -9.45 22.11
N LEU A 63 -14.68 -9.92 22.46
CA LEU A 63 -15.90 -9.32 21.93
C LEU A 63 -16.08 -7.89 22.43
N ALA A 64 -15.84 -7.64 23.72
CA ALA A 64 -15.93 -6.30 24.28
C ALA A 64 -15.00 -5.31 23.55
N ASP A 65 -13.77 -5.72 23.25
CA ASP A 65 -12.78 -4.91 22.53
C ASP A 65 -13.21 -4.65 21.07
N LEU A 66 -13.75 -5.66 20.39
CA LEU A 66 -14.30 -5.53 19.03
C LEU A 66 -15.50 -4.57 18.98
N LEU A 67 -16.45 -4.72 19.92
CA LEU A 67 -17.62 -3.84 20.00
C LEU A 67 -17.23 -2.39 20.30
N ALA A 68 -16.27 -2.18 21.21
CA ALA A 68 -15.74 -0.86 21.53
C ALA A 68 -15.03 -0.19 20.34
N SER A 69 -14.41 -0.98 19.46
CA SER A 69 -13.81 -0.44 18.22
C SER A 69 -14.86 -0.16 17.15
N ALA A 70 -15.86 -1.05 17.02
CA ALA A 70 -16.89 -0.95 15.99
C ALA A 70 -17.93 0.15 16.26
N VAL A 71 -18.18 0.49 17.53
CA VAL A 71 -19.13 1.57 17.90
C VAL A 71 -18.74 2.94 17.32
N CYS A 72 -17.45 3.13 17.04
CA CYS A 72 -16.97 4.35 16.40
C CYS A 72 -17.47 4.51 14.96
N PHE A 73 -17.90 3.42 14.30
CA PHE A 73 -18.42 3.47 12.95
C PHE A 73 -19.82 4.08 12.92
N ARG A 74 -19.99 5.19 12.19
CA ARG A 74 -21.29 5.86 12.05
C ARG A 74 -22.19 5.14 11.06
N SER A 75 -23.34 4.68 11.54
CA SER A 75 -24.46 4.19 10.74
C SER A 75 -25.74 4.16 11.58
N ASP A 76 -26.90 4.18 10.92
CA ASP A 76 -28.20 4.15 11.58
C ASP A 76 -28.44 2.82 12.32
N ASP A 77 -27.93 1.72 11.78
CA ASP A 77 -28.04 0.37 12.33
C ASP A 77 -26.93 0.02 13.34
N ARG A 78 -26.05 0.98 13.69
CA ARG A 78 -24.87 0.77 14.54
C ARG A 78 -25.21 -0.04 15.78
N TRP A 79 -26.18 0.44 16.56
CA TRP A 79 -26.52 -0.15 17.85
C TRP A 79 -27.21 -1.50 17.71
N ALA A 80 -28.01 -1.66 16.66
CA ALA A 80 -28.72 -2.91 16.34
C ALA A 80 -27.75 -4.03 15.99
N LEU A 81 -26.76 -3.77 15.12
CA LEU A 81 -25.75 -4.76 14.74
C LEU A 81 -24.92 -5.20 15.95
N LEU A 82 -24.43 -4.25 16.76
CA LEU A 82 -23.62 -4.57 17.94
C LEU A 82 -24.41 -5.43 18.93
N TYR A 83 -25.71 -5.15 19.09
CA TYR A 83 -26.56 -5.95 19.97
C TYR A 83 -26.82 -7.33 19.39
N ARG A 84 -27.07 -7.45 18.08
CA ARG A 84 -27.27 -8.75 17.41
C ARG A 84 -26.07 -9.67 17.57
N ILE A 85 -24.86 -9.15 17.38
CA ILE A 85 -23.61 -9.91 17.59
C ILE A 85 -23.46 -10.31 19.05
N LEU A 86 -23.66 -9.36 19.98
CA LEU A 86 -23.58 -9.64 21.41
C LEU A 86 -24.57 -10.72 21.84
N TRP A 87 -25.82 -10.64 21.37
CA TRP A 87 -26.86 -11.63 21.60
C TRP A 87 -26.44 -13.00 21.10
N ARG A 88 -26.02 -13.14 19.84
CA ARG A 88 -25.60 -14.43 19.25
C ARG A 88 -24.47 -15.08 20.05
N VAL A 89 -23.44 -14.30 20.42
CA VAL A 89 -22.31 -14.83 21.19
C VAL A 89 -22.72 -15.28 22.59
N VAL A 90 -23.59 -14.52 23.26
CA VAL A 90 -24.12 -14.91 24.59
C VAL A 90 -25.01 -16.15 24.50
N GLN A 91 -25.73 -16.35 23.39
CA GLN A 91 -26.53 -17.55 23.12
C GLN A 91 -25.69 -18.77 22.71
N GLY A 92 -24.36 -18.64 22.65
CA GLY A 92 -23.44 -19.74 22.35
C GLY A 92 -22.97 -19.84 20.90
N ASP A 93 -23.19 -18.80 20.09
CA ASP A 93 -22.72 -18.72 18.71
C ASP A 93 -21.53 -17.74 18.58
N PRO A 94 -20.28 -18.22 18.74
CA PRO A 94 -19.09 -17.38 18.59
C PRO A 94 -18.76 -17.04 17.14
N SER A 95 -19.40 -17.65 16.12
CA SER A 95 -19.07 -17.36 14.72
C SER A 95 -19.44 -15.93 14.33
N ALA A 96 -20.41 -15.33 15.01
CA ALA A 96 -20.79 -13.92 14.85
C ALA A 96 -19.63 -12.93 15.09
N MET A 97 -18.55 -13.37 15.74
CA MET A 97 -17.32 -12.59 15.92
C MET A 97 -16.30 -12.78 14.79
N LEU A 98 -16.48 -13.76 13.90
CA LEU A 98 -15.48 -14.16 12.92
C LEU A 98 -15.82 -13.58 11.54
N ALA A 99 -14.79 -13.19 10.79
CA ALA A 99 -14.96 -12.59 9.46
C ALA A 99 -15.62 -13.51 8.42
N GLY A 100 -15.77 -14.81 8.70
CA GLY A 100 -16.45 -15.77 7.83
C GLY A 100 -17.98 -15.80 8.00
N ASP A 101 -18.49 -15.21 9.08
CA ASP A 101 -19.93 -15.03 9.32
C ASP A 101 -20.41 -13.72 8.69
N GLU A 102 -21.70 -13.61 8.35
CA GLU A 102 -22.28 -12.38 7.80
C GLU A 102 -22.14 -11.19 8.75
N ASP A 103 -22.53 -11.36 10.03
CA ASP A 103 -22.44 -10.30 11.04
C ASP A 103 -20.98 -10.00 11.40
N GLY A 104 -20.17 -11.05 11.50
CA GLY A 104 -18.75 -10.92 11.83
C GLY A 104 -17.93 -10.27 10.72
N SER A 105 -18.23 -10.55 9.45
CA SER A 105 -17.66 -9.86 8.28
C SER A 105 -17.98 -8.37 8.31
N GLU A 106 -19.24 -8.03 8.57
CA GLU A 106 -19.70 -6.65 8.69
C GLU A 106 -19.02 -5.92 9.86
N LEU A 107 -18.90 -6.56 11.02
CA LEU A 107 -18.17 -6.05 12.18
C LEU A 107 -16.72 -5.72 11.83
N HIS A 108 -16.00 -6.64 11.19
CA HIS A 108 -14.60 -6.45 10.81
C HIS A 108 -14.42 -5.36 9.74
N ARG A 109 -15.38 -5.26 8.81
CA ARG A 109 -15.40 -4.19 7.80
C ARG A 109 -15.53 -2.82 8.46
N ARG A 110 -16.43 -2.67 9.44
CA ARG A 110 -16.61 -1.42 10.21
C ARG A 110 -15.35 -1.05 11.00
N ILE A 111 -14.75 -2.01 11.70
CA ILE A 111 -13.49 -1.80 12.45
C ILE A 111 -12.36 -1.36 11.50
N LYS A 112 -12.22 -2.01 10.35
CA LYS A 112 -11.21 -1.63 9.35
C LYS A 112 -11.42 -0.21 8.82
N ALA A 113 -12.67 0.21 8.61
CA ALA A 113 -13.00 1.56 8.20
C ALA A 113 -12.67 2.60 9.28
N VAL A 114 -12.98 2.30 10.56
CA VAL A 114 -12.60 3.13 11.72
C VAL A 114 -11.08 3.29 11.82
N HIS A 115 -10.31 2.21 11.75
CA HIS A 115 -8.84 2.28 11.80
C HIS A 115 -8.24 3.06 10.63
N ARG A 116 -8.82 2.92 9.43
CA ARG A 116 -8.39 3.72 8.28
C ARG A 116 -8.63 5.21 8.53
N GLU A 117 -9.75 5.57 9.14
CA GLU A 117 -10.06 6.96 9.46
C GLU A 117 -9.17 7.52 10.58
N VAL A 118 -8.85 6.72 11.60
CA VAL A 118 -7.83 7.07 12.61
C VAL A 118 -6.48 7.36 11.93
N HIS A 119 -6.04 6.48 11.02
CA HIS A 119 -4.80 6.68 10.27
C HIS A 119 -4.85 7.95 9.40
N HIS A 120 -5.99 8.25 8.77
CA HIS A 120 -6.17 9.50 8.03
C HIS A 120 -6.00 10.72 8.94
N LEU A 121 -6.61 10.69 10.13
CA LEU A 121 -6.48 11.77 11.10
C LEU A 121 -5.01 11.94 11.53
N HIS A 122 -4.28 10.86 11.81
CA HIS A 122 -2.84 10.90 12.11
C HIS A 122 -1.99 11.48 10.97
N ALA A 123 -2.32 11.13 9.73
CA ALA A 123 -1.52 11.51 8.56
C ALA A 123 -1.80 12.95 8.08
N PHE A 124 -3.06 13.38 8.15
CA PHE A 124 -3.55 14.58 7.46
C PHE A 124 -3.98 15.71 8.39
N LEU A 125 -4.15 15.47 9.69
CA LEU A 125 -4.42 16.56 10.62
C LEU A 125 -3.24 17.55 10.63
N ARG A 126 -3.55 18.83 10.59
CA ARG A 126 -2.55 19.91 10.61
C ARG A 126 -2.84 20.83 11.78
N PHE A 127 -1.84 20.96 12.65
CA PHE A 127 -1.86 21.92 13.73
C PHE A 127 -1.38 23.27 13.21
N ARG A 128 -2.13 24.32 13.54
CA ARG A 128 -1.76 25.71 13.30
C ARG A 128 -1.58 26.43 14.63
N PRO A 129 -0.63 27.36 14.75
CA PRO A 129 -0.51 28.18 15.95
C PRO A 129 -1.75 29.07 16.07
N TYR A 130 -2.35 29.15 17.27
CA TYR A 130 -3.55 29.98 17.50
C TYR A 130 -3.17 31.43 17.81
N GLU A 131 -2.57 31.68 18.98
CA GLU A 131 -2.09 33.00 19.39
C GLU A 131 -0.82 32.92 20.23
N ARG A 132 -0.02 33.98 20.18
CA ARG A 132 1.22 34.09 20.97
C ARG A 132 0.86 34.18 22.45
N ASN A 133 1.27 33.20 23.25
CA ASN A 133 1.04 33.08 24.69
C ASN A 133 -0.41 32.76 25.15
N ALA A 134 -1.27 32.26 24.26
CA ALA A 134 -2.59 31.72 24.63
C ALA A 134 -2.56 30.19 24.77
N LEU A 135 -3.50 29.65 25.56
CA LEU A 135 -3.80 28.21 25.62
C LEU A 135 -5.16 27.98 24.95
N PRO A 136 -5.28 27.04 23.99
CA PRO A 136 -4.24 26.14 23.47
C PRO A 136 -3.23 26.86 22.57
N ALA A 137 -1.98 26.38 22.56
CA ALA A 137 -0.93 26.91 21.70
C ALA A 137 -1.18 26.57 20.22
N TYR A 138 -1.73 25.38 19.97
CA TYR A 138 -2.05 24.88 18.63
C TYR A 138 -3.51 24.47 18.49
N VAL A 139 -4.07 24.70 17.31
CA VAL A 139 -5.45 24.34 16.98
C VAL A 139 -5.50 23.57 15.66
N ALA A 140 -6.44 22.65 15.55
CA ALA A 140 -6.70 21.89 14.34
C ALA A 140 -8.21 21.63 14.18
N TRP A 141 -8.70 21.79 12.95
CA TRP A 141 -10.06 21.42 12.55
C TRP A 141 -10.02 20.11 11.75
N HIS A 142 -10.99 19.22 11.99
CA HIS A 142 -11.13 18.00 11.23
C HIS A 142 -12.58 17.51 11.16
N GLU A 143 -12.97 16.97 10.01
CA GLU A 143 -14.30 16.40 9.79
C GLU A 143 -14.21 14.91 9.48
N PRO A 144 -14.18 14.05 10.52
CA PRO A 144 -14.06 12.61 10.32
C PRO A 144 -15.38 12.01 9.86
N ALA A 145 -15.32 10.93 9.08
CA ALA A 145 -16.51 10.16 8.70
C ALA A 145 -17.12 9.34 9.86
N HIS A 146 -16.33 9.12 10.92
CA HIS A 146 -16.62 8.20 12.02
C HIS A 146 -16.18 8.83 13.36
N ASP A 147 -16.68 8.30 14.48
CA ASP A 147 -16.41 8.79 15.85
C ASP A 147 -15.02 8.37 16.34
N VAL A 148 -13.97 8.89 15.70
CA VAL A 148 -12.58 8.42 15.90
C VAL A 148 -11.72 9.32 16.78
N LEU A 149 -12.23 10.48 17.20
CA LEU A 149 -11.42 11.49 17.89
C LEU A 149 -10.80 10.94 19.19
N GLU A 150 -11.58 10.21 19.99
CA GLU A 150 -11.11 9.61 21.25
C GLU A 150 -10.07 8.50 21.02
N LEU A 151 -10.19 7.74 19.92
CA LEU A 151 -9.22 6.72 19.55
C LEU A 151 -7.92 7.34 19.01
N ALA A 152 -8.03 8.45 18.29
CA ALA A 152 -6.90 9.06 17.59
C ALA A 152 -6.11 10.05 18.47
N ALA A 153 -6.77 10.75 19.40
CA ALA A 153 -6.17 11.81 20.21
C ALA A 153 -4.93 11.41 21.02
N PRO A 154 -4.85 10.22 21.66
CA PRO A 154 -3.66 9.79 22.40
C PRO A 154 -2.36 9.82 21.59
N HIS A 155 -2.42 9.53 20.28
CA HIS A 155 -1.27 9.62 19.37
C HIS A 155 -0.61 11.01 19.37
N PHE A 156 -1.41 12.06 19.48
CA PHE A 156 -0.91 13.44 19.49
C PHE A 156 -0.40 13.86 20.87
N CYS A 157 -0.94 13.30 21.95
CA CYS A 157 -0.38 13.48 23.30
C CYS A 157 1.06 12.98 23.33
N ASP A 158 1.29 11.75 22.86
CA ASP A 158 2.61 11.11 22.85
C ASP A 158 3.60 11.87 21.95
N ARG A 159 3.15 12.36 20.80
CA ARG A 159 4.01 12.99 19.79
C ARG A 159 4.31 14.46 20.08
N MET A 160 3.36 15.21 20.65
CA MET A 160 3.52 16.64 20.91
C MET A 160 3.91 16.96 22.36
N GLY A 161 3.97 15.94 23.23
CA GLY A 161 4.47 16.05 24.59
C GLY A 161 3.73 17.13 25.38
N ASN A 162 4.47 18.11 25.91
CA ASN A 162 3.91 19.15 26.78
C ASN A 162 3.26 20.33 26.04
N LEU A 163 3.23 20.32 24.71
CA LEU A 163 2.61 21.39 23.93
C LEU A 163 1.10 21.29 24.05
N SER A 164 0.43 22.39 24.42
CA SER A 164 -1.03 22.41 24.50
C SER A 164 -1.67 22.53 23.13
N TRP A 165 -2.74 21.77 22.90
CA TRP A 165 -3.42 21.75 21.62
C TRP A 165 -4.92 21.47 21.73
N LEU A 166 -5.66 21.88 20.71
CA LEU A 166 -7.08 21.61 20.50
C LEU A 166 -7.29 20.95 19.14
N ILE A 167 -8.02 19.85 19.12
CA ILE A 167 -8.58 19.26 17.89
C ILE A 167 -10.10 19.38 18.00
N ALA A 168 -10.72 20.14 17.11
CA ALA A 168 -12.18 20.25 17.05
C ALA A 168 -12.71 19.52 15.81
N THR A 169 -13.86 18.88 16.00
CA THR A 169 -14.68 18.25 14.97
C THR A 169 -16.11 18.79 15.07
N PRO A 170 -17.00 18.53 14.10
CA PRO A 170 -18.38 18.97 14.19
C PRO A 170 -19.10 18.53 15.48
N ASP A 171 -18.76 17.34 15.99
CA ASP A 171 -19.49 16.69 17.08
C ASP A 171 -18.71 16.60 18.39
N ALA A 172 -17.38 16.68 18.36
CA ALA A 172 -16.53 16.54 19.54
C ALA A 172 -15.28 17.43 19.49
N ALA A 173 -14.76 17.81 20.66
CA ALA A 173 -13.45 18.45 20.81
C ALA A 173 -12.54 17.63 21.72
N ALA A 174 -11.25 17.61 21.40
CA ALA A 174 -10.19 17.05 22.24
C ALA A 174 -9.22 18.16 22.63
N LEU A 175 -9.02 18.36 23.93
CA LEU A 175 -8.18 19.38 24.51
C LEU A 175 -7.05 18.73 25.30
N TRP A 176 -5.83 19.13 24.98
CA TRP A 176 -4.63 18.71 25.69
C TRP A 176 -3.91 19.93 26.25
N ASP A 177 -3.65 19.92 27.56
CA ASP A 177 -2.96 21.02 28.26
C ASP A 177 -1.45 20.75 28.49
N GLY A 178 -0.93 19.63 27.95
CA GLY A 178 0.43 19.16 28.20
C GLY A 178 0.52 18.06 29.27
N LYS A 179 -0.56 17.77 30.01
CA LYS A 179 -0.61 16.77 31.08
C LYS A 179 -1.87 15.91 31.07
N SER A 180 -3.01 16.50 30.75
CA SER A 180 -4.33 15.89 30.79
C SER A 180 -5.07 16.06 29.47
N LEU A 181 -5.69 14.96 29.02
CA LEU A 181 -6.52 14.93 27.81
C LEU A 181 -7.98 14.98 28.23
N ARG A 182 -8.70 15.97 27.72
CA ARG A 182 -10.13 16.16 27.97
C ARG A 182 -10.89 16.09 26.66
N PHE A 183 -12.07 15.48 26.71
CA PHE A 183 -12.98 15.40 25.58
C PHE A 183 -14.28 16.10 25.91
N GLU A 184 -14.81 16.84 24.96
CA GLU A 184 -16.10 17.53 25.08
C GLU A 184 -17.02 17.08 23.94
N ARG A 185 -18.21 16.59 24.32
CA ARG A 185 -19.29 16.18 23.42
C ARG A 185 -20.62 16.72 23.97
N PRO A 186 -21.42 17.44 23.16
CA PRO A 186 -21.11 17.92 21.81
C PRO A 186 -19.97 18.96 21.83
N CYS A 187 -19.30 19.16 20.69
CA CYS A 187 -18.27 20.20 20.56
C CYS A 187 -18.89 21.60 20.77
N PRO A 188 -18.42 22.41 21.74
CA PRO A 188 -18.88 23.78 21.91
C PRO A 188 -18.56 24.65 20.69
N ASP A 189 -19.47 25.56 20.34
CA ASP A 189 -19.31 26.43 19.17
C ASP A 189 -18.11 27.38 19.29
N ALA A 190 -17.75 27.79 20.51
CA ALA A 190 -16.54 28.56 20.76
C ALA A 190 -15.27 27.82 20.31
N LEU A 191 -15.17 26.51 20.60
CA LEU A 191 -14.01 25.70 20.21
C LEU A 191 -14.00 25.42 18.70
N LYS A 192 -15.17 25.27 18.07
CA LYS A 192 -15.28 25.19 16.61
C LYS A 192 -14.75 26.46 15.96
N ALA A 193 -15.19 27.63 16.43
CA ALA A 193 -14.75 28.92 15.90
C ALA A 193 -13.23 29.10 16.05
N ILE A 194 -12.66 28.74 17.20
CA ILE A 194 -11.21 28.78 17.45
C ILE A 194 -10.45 27.88 16.46
N ALA A 195 -10.90 26.65 16.25
CA ALA A 195 -10.23 25.71 15.35
C ALA A 195 -10.40 26.06 13.86
N GLN A 196 -11.49 26.73 13.50
CA GLN A 196 -11.79 27.19 12.14
C GLN A 196 -11.16 28.56 11.81
N GLN A 197 -10.75 29.34 12.81
CA GLN A 197 -10.00 30.59 12.60
C GLN A 197 -8.60 30.27 12.04
N GLN A 198 -8.52 30.20 10.72
CA GLN A 198 -7.29 29.98 9.97
C GLN A 198 -6.59 31.34 9.76
N ARG A 199 -5.34 31.50 10.24
CA ARG A 199 -4.46 32.60 9.79
C ARG A 199 -3.71 32.17 8.53
N ASP A 200 -3.73 33.03 7.51
CA ASP A 200 -3.27 32.79 6.13
C ASP A 200 -1.76 33.06 5.89
N GLU A 201 -1.02 33.57 6.87
CA GLU A 201 0.29 34.22 6.62
C GLU A 201 1.40 33.28 6.09
N GLY A 202 1.25 31.96 6.17
CA GLY A 202 2.26 30.96 5.73
C GLY A 202 1.93 30.16 4.47
N ASP A 203 0.68 30.21 3.99
CA ASP A 203 0.20 29.26 2.97
C ASP A 203 0.68 29.64 1.55
N SER A 204 0.95 30.92 1.28
CA SER A 204 1.35 31.42 -0.05
C SER A 204 2.74 30.94 -0.51
N LEU A 205 3.74 30.98 0.37
CA LEU A 205 5.09 30.51 0.07
C LEU A 205 5.12 28.99 -0.14
N TRP A 206 4.39 28.26 0.70
CA TRP A 206 4.22 26.81 0.57
C TRP A 206 3.50 26.45 -0.73
N GLN A 207 2.40 27.13 -1.05
CA GLN A 207 1.65 26.93 -2.30
C GLN A 207 2.53 27.15 -3.53
N ALA A 208 3.35 28.22 -3.54
CA ALA A 208 4.29 28.48 -4.62
C ALA A 208 5.36 27.37 -4.74
N TYR A 209 5.92 26.92 -3.63
CA TYR A 209 6.87 25.80 -3.59
C TYR A 209 6.23 24.49 -4.07
N TYR A 210 5.03 24.15 -3.57
CA TYR A 210 4.29 22.95 -3.93
C TYR A 210 3.98 22.91 -5.43
N ALA A 211 3.48 24.02 -5.99
CA ALA A 211 3.23 24.12 -7.43
C ALA A 211 4.51 23.92 -8.25
N SER A 212 5.65 24.49 -7.82
CA SER A 212 6.92 24.38 -8.55
C SER A 212 7.54 22.97 -8.51
N THR A 213 7.24 22.18 -7.48
CA THR A 213 7.76 20.82 -7.29
C THR A 213 6.80 19.73 -7.77
N PHE A 214 5.55 20.09 -8.09
CA PHE A 214 4.53 19.18 -8.59
C PHE A 214 4.95 18.62 -9.97
N ASN A 215 5.06 17.30 -10.06
CA ASN A 215 5.41 16.62 -11.30
C ASN A 215 4.14 16.09 -12.01
N PRO A 216 3.66 16.77 -13.07
CA PRO A 216 2.43 16.37 -13.77
C PRO A 216 2.55 15.01 -14.46
N ALA A 217 3.75 14.56 -14.84
CA ALA A 217 3.96 13.26 -15.47
C ALA A 217 3.86 12.08 -14.49
N ARG A 218 4.06 12.33 -13.19
CA ARG A 218 4.02 11.30 -12.13
C ARG A 218 2.72 11.28 -11.34
N VAL A 219 1.80 12.21 -11.60
CA VAL A 219 0.57 12.30 -10.81
C VAL A 219 -0.43 11.22 -11.23
N ASN A 220 -0.81 10.37 -10.28
CA ASN A 220 -1.90 9.41 -10.44
C ASN A 220 -3.12 9.90 -9.66
N SER A 221 -4.11 10.46 -10.36
CA SER A 221 -5.29 11.05 -9.72
C SER A 221 -6.12 10.04 -8.91
N ARG A 222 -6.11 8.76 -9.31
CA ARG A 222 -6.84 7.70 -8.60
C ARG A 222 -6.11 7.31 -7.31
N ALA A 223 -4.80 7.18 -7.36
CA ALA A 223 -3.99 6.93 -6.16
C ALA A 223 -4.08 8.11 -5.18
N LEU A 224 -4.02 9.34 -5.68
CA LEU A 224 -4.17 10.55 -4.87
C LEU A 224 -5.52 10.58 -4.15
N ALA A 225 -6.62 10.32 -4.86
CA ALA A 225 -7.96 10.28 -4.27
C ALA A 225 -8.17 9.11 -3.28
N ASN A 226 -7.51 7.96 -3.50
CA ASN A 226 -7.58 6.80 -2.61
C ASN A 226 -6.82 7.02 -1.30
N HIS A 227 -5.64 7.65 -1.37
CA HIS A 227 -4.79 7.91 -0.20
C HIS A 227 -5.22 9.17 0.54
N MET A 228 -5.73 10.16 -0.19
CA MET A 228 -6.14 11.46 0.36
C MET A 228 -7.49 11.87 -0.25
N PRO A 229 -8.60 11.40 0.35
CA PRO A 229 -9.94 11.75 -0.08
C PRO A 229 -10.14 13.28 -0.22
N ARG A 230 -10.90 13.69 -1.24
CA ARG A 230 -11.11 15.11 -1.60
C ARG A 230 -11.62 15.97 -0.45
N ARG A 231 -12.38 15.38 0.49
CA ARG A 231 -12.89 16.08 1.68
C ARG A 231 -11.79 16.69 2.56
N PHE A 232 -10.57 16.13 2.54
CA PHE A 232 -9.44 16.63 3.32
C PHE A 232 -8.68 17.74 2.62
N TRP A 233 -8.94 18.00 1.32
CA TRP A 233 -8.16 18.99 0.58
C TRP A 233 -8.43 20.41 1.09
N LYS A 234 -9.65 20.70 1.57
CA LYS A 234 -10.00 22.02 2.10
C LYS A 234 -9.13 22.46 3.29
N ASP A 235 -8.60 21.50 4.05
CA ASP A 235 -7.82 21.76 5.27
C ASP A 235 -6.30 21.75 4.99
N LEU A 236 -5.90 21.45 3.75
CA LEU A 236 -4.50 21.44 3.31
C LEU A 236 -4.11 22.80 2.73
N PRO A 237 -2.91 23.32 3.08
CA PRO A 237 -2.38 24.53 2.48
C PRO A 237 -2.32 24.47 0.95
N GLU A 238 -1.95 23.33 0.38
CA GLU A 238 -1.88 23.08 -1.06
C GLU A 238 -3.23 22.68 -1.71
N GLY A 239 -4.25 22.40 -0.90
CA GLY A 239 -5.53 21.84 -1.35
C GLY A 239 -6.21 22.59 -2.49
N PRO A 240 -6.29 23.93 -2.45
CA PRO A 240 -6.85 24.73 -3.54
C PRO A 240 -6.14 24.57 -4.88
N LEU A 241 -4.83 24.23 -4.88
CA LEU A 241 -4.04 24.08 -6.10
C LEU A 241 -4.23 22.71 -6.77
N ILE A 242 -4.56 21.67 -6.00
CA ILE A 242 -4.60 20.29 -6.48
C ILE A 242 -5.54 20.11 -7.70
N PRO A 243 -6.78 20.63 -7.73
CA PRO A 243 -7.67 20.47 -8.89
C PRO A 243 -7.09 21.07 -10.17
N THR A 244 -6.50 22.27 -10.09
CA THR A 244 -5.89 22.97 -11.23
C THR A 244 -4.67 22.20 -11.74
N LEU A 245 -3.75 21.84 -10.83
CA LEU A 245 -2.55 21.06 -11.18
C LEU A 245 -2.88 19.70 -11.83
N LEU A 246 -3.94 19.04 -11.38
CA LEU A 246 -4.43 17.79 -11.99
C LEU A 246 -5.05 18.00 -13.37
N SER A 247 -5.74 19.13 -13.57
CA SER A 247 -6.31 19.51 -14.86
C SER A 247 -5.19 19.79 -15.87
N ASP A 248 -4.20 20.58 -15.48
CA ASP A 248 -3.05 20.95 -16.31
C ASP A 248 -2.22 19.71 -16.70
N ALA A 249 -2.07 18.76 -15.77
CA ALA A 249 -1.42 17.47 -16.02
C ALA A 249 -2.13 16.65 -17.12
N ARG A 250 -3.47 16.75 -17.23
CA ARG A 250 -4.27 16.02 -18.24
C ARG A 250 -4.25 16.68 -19.62
N ILE A 251 -4.09 18.01 -19.69
CA ILE A 251 -4.27 18.78 -20.94
C ILE A 251 -3.00 18.81 -21.82
N GLY A 252 -1.83 18.40 -21.32
CA GLY A 252 -0.63 18.29 -22.16
C GLY A 252 0.70 18.22 -21.42
N ALA A 253 0.74 18.55 -20.12
CA ALA A 253 1.98 18.52 -19.33
C ALA A 253 2.51 17.10 -19.03
N GLN A 254 1.74 16.04 -19.31
CA GLN A 254 2.22 14.66 -19.24
C GLN A 254 3.32 14.36 -20.29
N GLN A 255 3.35 15.07 -21.43
CA GLN A 255 4.34 14.83 -22.50
C GLN A 255 5.63 15.66 -22.36
N LEU A 256 5.59 16.82 -21.68
CA LEU A 256 6.74 17.75 -21.63
C LEU A 256 7.37 17.93 -20.25
N ALA A 257 6.73 17.45 -19.17
CA ALA A 257 7.23 17.55 -17.80
C ALA A 257 7.72 18.97 -17.39
N GLN A 258 7.16 20.02 -18.00
CA GLN A 258 7.41 21.41 -17.64
C GLN A 258 6.09 22.09 -17.30
N ALA A 259 6.05 22.76 -16.14
CA ALA A 259 5.00 23.73 -15.83
C ALA A 259 5.23 24.98 -16.71
N GLU A 260 4.20 25.43 -17.44
CA GLU A 260 4.26 26.63 -18.30
C GLU A 260 4.79 27.86 -17.55
N ALA A 261 4.50 27.96 -16.24
CA ALA A 261 4.97 29.04 -15.37
C ALA A 261 6.50 29.18 -15.29
N VAL A 262 7.25 28.09 -15.47
CA VAL A 262 8.74 28.12 -15.48
C VAL A 262 9.26 28.64 -16.82
N GLY A 263 8.55 28.38 -17.92
CA GLY A 263 8.92 28.89 -19.25
C GLY A 263 8.64 30.38 -19.45
N ALA A 264 7.69 30.94 -18.70
CA ALA A 264 7.30 32.35 -18.78
C ALA A 264 8.09 33.29 -17.85
N GLN A 265 8.87 32.76 -16.89
CA GLN A 265 9.73 33.60 -16.07
C GLN A 265 10.90 34.15 -16.90
N ALA A 266 10.98 35.48 -17.01
CA ALA A 266 12.11 36.18 -17.61
C ALA A 266 13.35 36.07 -16.69
N GLY A 267 13.88 34.86 -16.54
CA GLY A 267 15.17 34.60 -15.94
C GLY A 267 16.30 34.98 -16.89
N LYS A 268 17.47 35.29 -16.34
CA LYS A 268 18.69 35.53 -17.12
C LYS A 268 19.01 34.25 -17.90
N THR A 269 18.81 34.25 -19.22
CA THR A 269 19.09 33.09 -20.09
C THR A 269 20.57 32.78 -20.02
N VAL A 270 20.94 31.77 -19.23
CA VAL A 270 22.31 31.23 -19.24
C VAL A 270 22.38 30.35 -20.48
N LEU A 271 23.04 30.85 -21.53
CA LEU A 271 23.38 30.06 -22.70
C LEU A 271 24.44 29.02 -22.28
N ILE A 272 23.98 27.88 -21.79
CA ILE A 272 24.82 26.71 -21.57
C ILE A 272 24.83 25.96 -22.90
N ALA A 273 25.99 25.90 -23.56
CA ALA A 273 26.19 25.00 -24.70
C ALA A 273 25.76 23.58 -24.29
N ALA A 274 25.06 22.84 -25.16
CA ALA A 274 24.51 21.51 -24.85
C ALA A 274 25.56 20.55 -24.26
N GLU A 275 26.82 20.74 -24.63
CA GLU A 275 28.03 20.05 -24.14
C GLU A 275 28.29 20.23 -22.63
N ARG A 276 27.79 21.33 -22.03
CA ARG A 276 27.98 21.72 -20.62
C ARG A 276 26.73 21.53 -19.76
N ALA A 277 25.59 21.15 -20.35
CA ALA A 277 24.29 21.14 -19.69
C ALA A 277 24.01 19.91 -18.80
N GLN A 278 24.85 18.88 -18.85
CA GLN A 278 24.84 17.79 -17.89
C GLN A 278 26.29 17.53 -17.47
N PRO A 279 26.60 17.34 -16.17
CA PRO A 279 27.83 16.66 -15.86
C PRO A 279 27.74 15.30 -16.57
N LYS A 280 28.58 15.08 -17.59
CA LYS A 280 28.91 13.73 -18.03
C LYS A 280 29.42 13.05 -16.78
N ARG A 281 28.54 12.36 -16.05
CA ARG A 281 28.97 11.40 -15.05
C ARG A 281 29.84 10.44 -15.85
N GLU A 282 31.11 10.39 -15.51
CA GLU A 282 32.00 9.40 -16.09
C GLU A 282 31.27 8.06 -15.99
N PRO A 283 31.13 7.33 -17.10
CA PRO A 283 30.48 6.03 -17.06
C PRO A 283 31.26 5.20 -16.04
N VAL A 284 30.55 4.70 -15.01
CA VAL A 284 31.14 3.73 -14.08
C VAL A 284 31.66 2.58 -14.95
N THR A 285 32.98 2.39 -14.97
CA THR A 285 33.66 1.46 -15.89
C THR A 285 33.58 0.02 -15.41
N ALA A 286 33.29 -0.20 -14.12
CA ALA A 286 33.24 -1.51 -13.49
C ALA A 286 31.97 -1.69 -12.64
N LEU A 287 31.42 -2.91 -12.64
CA LEU A 287 30.12 -3.21 -12.02
C LEU A 287 30.15 -3.16 -10.48
N ASP A 288 31.29 -3.53 -9.88
CA ASP A 288 31.58 -3.47 -8.44
C ASP A 288 31.54 -2.05 -7.88
N GLU A 289 31.90 -1.06 -8.70
CA GLU A 289 31.83 0.36 -8.36
C GLU A 289 30.44 0.98 -8.63
N CYS A 290 29.46 0.20 -9.10
CA CYS A 290 28.16 0.74 -9.47
C CYS A 290 27.42 1.34 -8.27
N ARG A 291 27.04 2.63 -8.40
CA ARG A 291 26.23 3.38 -7.42
C ARG A 291 24.94 3.95 -8.02
N ARG A 292 24.42 3.34 -9.11
CA ARG A 292 23.26 3.84 -9.88
C ARG A 292 21.91 3.73 -9.15
N CYS A 293 21.80 2.88 -8.13
CA CYS A 293 20.62 2.74 -7.27
C CYS A 293 21.09 2.52 -5.81
N GLU A 294 20.18 2.39 -4.84
CA GLU A 294 20.55 2.29 -3.42
C GLU A 294 20.99 0.88 -2.99
N LEU A 295 20.83 -0.14 -3.84
CA LEU A 295 21.05 -1.53 -3.47
C LEU A 295 22.50 -1.87 -3.08
N TRP A 296 23.48 -1.15 -3.62
CA TRP A 296 24.90 -1.34 -3.27
C TRP A 296 25.19 -1.10 -1.78
N GLN A 297 24.34 -0.36 -1.07
CA GLN A 297 24.56 -0.03 0.34
C GLN A 297 24.37 -1.24 1.27
N GLN A 298 23.51 -2.20 0.87
CA GLN A 298 23.10 -3.33 1.71
C GLN A 298 23.44 -4.70 1.10
N ALA A 299 23.65 -4.77 -0.21
CA ALA A 299 24.18 -5.96 -0.85
C ALA A 299 25.65 -6.16 -0.46
N THR A 300 26.10 -7.42 -0.43
CA THR A 300 27.51 -7.72 -0.12
C THR A 300 28.41 -7.31 -1.28
N GLN A 301 27.97 -7.60 -2.50
CA GLN A 301 28.68 -7.28 -3.74
C GLN A 301 27.72 -7.25 -4.93
N ALA A 302 28.19 -6.75 -6.07
CA ALA A 302 27.48 -6.94 -7.33
C ALA A 302 27.68 -8.37 -7.84
N VAL A 303 26.65 -8.95 -8.44
CA VAL A 303 26.70 -10.26 -9.08
C VAL A 303 26.61 -10.06 -10.60
N PRO A 304 27.73 -10.18 -11.34
CA PRO A 304 27.72 -10.11 -12.80
C PRO A 304 27.02 -11.33 -13.41
N GLY A 305 26.74 -11.26 -14.71
CA GLY A 305 26.43 -12.45 -15.48
C GLY A 305 27.62 -13.41 -15.57
N GLU A 306 27.33 -14.69 -15.80
CA GLU A 306 28.32 -15.76 -15.89
C GLU A 306 28.01 -16.63 -17.12
N GLY A 307 29.03 -16.89 -17.94
CA GLY A 307 28.95 -17.74 -19.11
C GLY A 307 29.91 -17.29 -20.22
N PRO A 308 30.02 -18.04 -21.33
CA PRO A 308 30.84 -17.64 -22.46
C PRO A 308 30.21 -16.44 -23.18
N VAL A 309 31.02 -15.48 -23.61
CA VAL A 309 30.58 -14.36 -24.45
C VAL A 309 30.08 -14.79 -25.84
N THR A 310 30.34 -16.04 -26.22
CA THR A 310 29.83 -16.67 -27.45
C THR A 310 28.53 -17.45 -27.22
N ALA A 311 27.89 -17.32 -26.06
CA ALA A 311 26.64 -18.03 -25.77
C ALA A 311 25.52 -17.61 -26.72
N ARG A 312 24.92 -18.58 -27.42
CA ARG A 312 23.78 -18.33 -28.31
C ARG A 312 22.47 -18.16 -27.55
N ILE A 313 22.38 -18.68 -26.31
CA ILE A 313 21.24 -18.52 -25.41
C ILE A 313 21.67 -17.76 -24.16
N MET A 314 20.90 -16.73 -23.82
CA MET A 314 21.04 -15.97 -22.58
C MET A 314 19.80 -16.14 -21.69
N LEU A 315 20.02 -16.46 -20.41
CA LEU A 315 18.98 -16.58 -19.39
C LEU A 315 19.03 -15.36 -18.48
N ILE A 316 17.90 -14.68 -18.31
CA ILE A 316 17.82 -13.46 -17.50
C ILE A 316 16.81 -13.67 -16.37
N GLY A 317 17.26 -13.60 -15.13
CA GLY A 317 16.44 -13.64 -13.92
C GLY A 317 16.09 -12.26 -13.37
N GLU A 318 15.53 -12.25 -12.16
CA GLU A 318 15.08 -11.02 -11.47
C GLU A 318 16.25 -10.26 -10.83
N GLN A 319 16.89 -10.87 -9.85
CA GLN A 319 18.00 -10.32 -9.08
C GLN A 319 18.78 -11.45 -8.37
N PRO A 320 19.98 -11.22 -7.81
CA PRO A 320 20.67 -12.18 -6.99
C PRO A 320 19.87 -12.50 -5.72
N GLY A 321 19.96 -13.74 -5.25
CA GLY A 321 19.46 -14.13 -3.93
C GLY A 321 20.55 -14.06 -2.86
N ASP A 322 20.21 -14.61 -1.69
CA ASP A 322 21.09 -14.64 -0.51
C ASP A 322 22.43 -15.35 -0.79
N GLN A 323 22.40 -16.51 -1.45
CA GLN A 323 23.61 -17.27 -1.75
C GLN A 323 24.41 -16.62 -2.88
N GLU A 324 23.73 -16.13 -3.92
CA GLU A 324 24.35 -15.46 -5.05
C GLU A 324 25.09 -14.19 -4.62
N ASP A 325 24.49 -13.39 -3.73
CA ASP A 325 25.10 -12.18 -3.19
C ASP A 325 26.39 -12.45 -2.39
N LEU A 326 26.46 -13.58 -1.67
CA LEU A 326 27.67 -13.96 -0.94
C LEU A 326 28.74 -14.56 -1.86
N ALA A 327 28.34 -15.32 -2.87
CA ALA A 327 29.26 -16.03 -3.75
C ALA A 327 29.71 -15.22 -4.98
N GLY A 328 29.01 -14.13 -5.32
CA GLY A 328 29.29 -13.34 -6.51
C GLY A 328 28.89 -14.01 -7.83
N ARG A 329 28.03 -15.04 -7.79
CA ARG A 329 27.67 -15.87 -8.96
C ARG A 329 26.16 -16.03 -9.11
N PRO A 330 25.59 -15.94 -10.33
CA PRO A 330 24.15 -16.03 -10.52
C PRO A 330 23.63 -17.47 -10.49
N PHE A 331 22.40 -17.66 -9.96
CA PHE A 331 21.68 -18.93 -9.93
C PHE A 331 22.45 -20.10 -9.29
N ILE A 332 22.87 -19.94 -8.04
CA ILE A 332 23.52 -21.00 -7.25
C ILE A 332 22.69 -21.47 -6.05
N GLY A 333 21.68 -20.70 -5.65
CA GLY A 333 20.77 -21.02 -4.57
C GLY A 333 19.65 -22.00 -4.96
N PRO A 334 18.59 -22.12 -4.14
CA PRO A 334 17.50 -23.06 -4.39
C PRO A 334 16.82 -22.89 -5.76
N ALA A 335 16.66 -21.65 -6.23
CA ALA A 335 16.13 -21.37 -7.57
C ALA A 335 17.11 -21.80 -8.68
N GLY A 336 18.42 -21.66 -8.43
CA GLY A 336 19.47 -22.16 -9.32
C GLY A 336 19.44 -23.67 -9.47
N GLN A 337 19.22 -24.41 -8.38
CA GLN A 337 19.08 -25.87 -8.42
C GLN A 337 17.86 -26.32 -9.24
N VAL A 338 16.74 -25.59 -9.16
CA VAL A 338 15.57 -25.83 -10.00
C VAL A 338 15.91 -25.56 -11.47
N LEU A 339 16.61 -24.47 -11.76
CA LEU A 339 17.06 -24.15 -13.11
C LEU A 339 18.01 -25.22 -13.66
N ASP A 340 18.98 -25.69 -12.89
CA ASP A 340 19.92 -26.74 -13.31
C ASP A 340 19.20 -28.04 -13.65
N ARG A 341 18.21 -28.44 -12.83
CA ARG A 341 17.35 -29.58 -13.14
C ARG A 341 16.59 -29.37 -14.45
N ALA A 342 16.01 -28.18 -14.64
CA ALA A 342 15.24 -27.88 -15.84
C ALA A 342 16.12 -27.83 -17.10
N LEU A 343 17.35 -27.30 -17.01
CA LEU A 343 18.34 -27.29 -18.08
C LEU A 343 18.74 -28.70 -18.49
N ASN A 344 19.06 -29.56 -17.52
CA ASN A 344 19.38 -30.96 -17.76
C ASN A 344 18.23 -31.70 -18.46
N GLU A 345 17.00 -31.50 -18.00
CA GLU A 345 15.81 -32.13 -18.60
C GLU A 345 15.44 -31.56 -19.98
N ALA A 346 15.78 -30.29 -20.23
CA ALA A 346 15.68 -29.67 -21.55
C ALA A 346 16.84 -30.07 -22.48
N GLY A 347 17.88 -30.73 -21.97
CA GLY A 347 19.09 -31.10 -22.72
C GLY A 347 19.88 -29.87 -23.16
N LEU A 348 20.01 -28.87 -22.29
CA LEU A 348 20.87 -27.70 -22.45
C LEU A 348 22.04 -27.81 -21.48
N ASP A 349 23.27 -27.68 -21.99
CA ASP A 349 24.46 -27.58 -21.15
C ASP A 349 24.58 -26.17 -20.55
N ARG A 350 24.54 -26.05 -19.23
CA ARG A 350 24.69 -24.78 -18.51
C ARG A 350 25.95 -24.02 -18.90
N HIS A 351 27.05 -24.72 -19.17
CA HIS A 351 28.33 -24.09 -19.50
C HIS A 351 28.35 -23.43 -20.89
N ALA A 352 27.39 -23.76 -21.76
CA ALA A 352 27.21 -23.13 -23.06
C ALA A 352 26.26 -21.91 -23.04
N LEU A 353 25.68 -21.58 -21.88
CA LEU A 353 24.70 -20.52 -21.71
C LEU A 353 25.32 -19.32 -20.98
N TYR A 354 24.76 -18.13 -21.22
CA TYR A 354 25.06 -16.96 -20.41
C TYR A 354 23.91 -16.69 -19.44
N LEU A 355 24.18 -16.74 -18.14
CA LEU A 355 23.17 -16.55 -17.09
C LEU A 355 23.40 -15.22 -16.39
N THR A 356 22.36 -14.41 -16.27
CA THR A 356 22.44 -13.13 -15.56
C THR A 356 21.11 -12.74 -14.92
N ASN A 357 21.07 -11.61 -14.23
CA ASN A 357 19.85 -11.03 -13.66
C ASN A 357 19.60 -9.60 -14.18
N ALA A 358 18.33 -9.18 -14.22
CA ALA A 358 17.94 -7.82 -14.56
C ALA A 358 18.56 -6.76 -13.64
N VAL A 359 18.63 -7.08 -12.34
CA VAL A 359 19.30 -6.25 -11.32
C VAL A 359 20.54 -6.98 -10.82
N LYS A 360 21.64 -6.26 -10.56
CA LYS A 360 22.95 -6.85 -10.20
C LYS A 360 23.27 -6.90 -8.70
N HIS A 361 22.42 -6.33 -7.85
CA HIS A 361 22.61 -6.33 -6.39
C HIS A 361 21.37 -6.92 -5.72
N PHE A 362 21.56 -7.63 -4.60
CA PHE A 362 20.47 -8.27 -3.88
C PHE A 362 19.64 -7.24 -3.09
N LYS A 363 18.35 -7.12 -3.41
CA LYS A 363 17.38 -6.35 -2.62
C LYS A 363 16.68 -7.25 -1.60
N TRP A 364 16.84 -6.92 -0.32
CA TRP A 364 16.30 -7.73 0.77
C TRP A 364 15.91 -6.89 1.98
N THR A 365 15.14 -7.49 2.89
CA THR A 365 14.86 -6.94 4.22
C THR A 365 15.21 -7.95 5.32
N PRO A 366 15.66 -7.50 6.49
CA PRO A 366 15.94 -8.40 7.61
C PRO A 366 14.67 -9.13 8.06
N GLN A 367 14.75 -10.45 8.21
CA GLN A 367 13.70 -11.27 8.83
C GLN A 367 14.36 -12.23 9.83
N GLY A 368 14.58 -11.74 11.05
CA GLY A 368 15.40 -12.44 12.04
C GLY A 368 16.83 -12.59 11.52
N LEU A 369 17.36 -13.81 11.52
CA LEU A 369 18.69 -14.14 10.99
C LEU A 369 18.71 -14.35 9.46
N ARG A 370 17.56 -14.24 8.78
CA ARG A 370 17.45 -14.49 7.32
C ARG A 370 17.33 -13.19 6.55
N ARG A 371 17.88 -13.18 5.33
CA ARG A 371 17.73 -12.08 4.37
C ARG A 371 16.53 -12.36 3.46
N LYS A 372 15.41 -11.68 3.71
CA LYS A 372 14.18 -11.90 2.95
C LYS A 372 14.23 -11.11 1.64
N HIS A 373 14.24 -11.82 0.52
CA HIS A 373 14.17 -11.24 -0.81
C HIS A 373 12.97 -10.27 -0.98
N VAL A 374 13.22 -9.10 -1.57
CA VAL A 374 12.20 -8.11 -1.95
C VAL A 374 12.33 -7.81 -3.44
N THR A 375 11.22 -7.87 -4.18
CA THR A 375 11.22 -7.64 -5.63
C THR A 375 11.70 -6.21 -5.97
N PRO A 376 12.64 -6.06 -6.92
CA PRO A 376 13.07 -4.76 -7.41
C PRO A 376 11.98 -4.08 -8.25
N ASP A 377 11.98 -2.76 -8.27
CA ASP A 377 11.01 -1.95 -9.02
C ASP A 377 11.74 -0.82 -9.75
N LYS A 378 11.90 0.36 -9.11
CA LYS A 378 12.72 1.47 -9.63
C LYS A 378 14.16 1.07 -9.99
N GLU A 379 14.68 0.02 -9.36
CA GLU A 379 16.04 -0.47 -9.56
C GLU A 379 16.23 -1.16 -10.93
N ILE A 380 15.16 -1.69 -11.52
CA ILE A 380 15.20 -2.36 -12.83
C ILE A 380 15.70 -1.36 -13.88
N ALA A 381 15.06 -0.19 -13.96
CA ALA A 381 15.45 0.87 -14.88
C ALA A 381 16.87 1.39 -14.61
N ALA A 382 17.27 1.50 -13.34
CA ALA A 382 18.61 1.96 -12.96
C ALA A 382 19.72 0.98 -13.33
N CYS A 383 19.45 -0.33 -13.26
CA CYS A 383 20.41 -1.40 -13.55
C CYS A 383 20.42 -1.81 -15.04
N ARG A 384 19.35 -1.50 -15.79
CA ARG A 384 19.18 -1.82 -17.22
C ARG A 384 20.42 -1.53 -18.09
N PRO A 385 21.19 -0.44 -17.91
CA PRO A 385 22.40 -0.20 -18.70
C PRO A 385 23.45 -1.31 -18.61
N TRP A 386 23.58 -1.99 -17.47
CA TRP A 386 24.46 -3.15 -17.33
C TRP A 386 23.95 -4.36 -18.11
N LEU A 387 22.63 -4.59 -18.08
CA LEU A 387 22.03 -5.67 -18.88
C LEU A 387 22.18 -5.42 -20.38
N LEU A 388 22.00 -4.17 -20.83
CA LEU A 388 22.20 -3.79 -22.23
C LEU A 388 23.67 -3.98 -22.66
N GLN A 389 24.61 -3.71 -21.76
CA GLN A 389 26.02 -3.98 -22.02
C GLN A 389 26.28 -5.49 -22.19
N GLU A 390 25.79 -6.33 -21.28
CA GLU A 390 25.92 -7.80 -21.42
C GLU A 390 25.26 -8.32 -22.72
N LEU A 391 24.10 -7.79 -23.09
CA LEU A 391 23.43 -8.13 -24.35
C LEU A 391 24.27 -7.74 -25.58
N ALA A 392 24.93 -6.58 -25.52
CA ALA A 392 25.78 -6.09 -26.61
C ALA A 392 27.10 -6.87 -26.71
N ASP A 393 27.62 -7.35 -25.59
CA ASP A 393 28.85 -8.14 -25.49
C ASP A 393 28.62 -9.60 -25.93
N VAL A 394 27.52 -10.21 -25.48
CA VAL A 394 27.20 -11.62 -25.76
C VAL A 394 26.50 -11.81 -27.10
N ARG A 395 25.63 -10.87 -27.49
CA ARG A 395 24.78 -10.92 -28.70
C ARG A 395 24.07 -12.28 -28.89
N PRO A 396 23.28 -12.71 -27.90
CA PRO A 396 22.59 -13.99 -27.97
C PRO A 396 21.52 -14.00 -29.06
N GLU A 397 21.37 -15.12 -29.75
CA GLU A 397 20.29 -15.35 -30.71
C GLU A 397 18.95 -15.60 -30.01
N ILE A 398 18.99 -16.17 -28.80
CA ILE A 398 17.80 -16.48 -27.99
C ILE A 398 17.97 -15.91 -26.59
N ILE A 399 16.99 -15.13 -26.15
CA ILE A 399 16.92 -14.58 -24.79
C ILE A 399 15.73 -15.23 -24.08
N VAL A 400 15.99 -15.79 -22.91
CA VAL A 400 14.97 -16.42 -22.06
C VAL A 400 14.74 -15.55 -20.83
N ALA A 401 13.60 -14.87 -20.78
CA ALA A 401 13.18 -14.09 -19.63
C ALA A 401 12.51 -14.99 -18.57
N LEU A 402 13.19 -15.16 -17.44
CA LEU A 402 12.73 -15.94 -16.30
C LEU A 402 11.88 -15.05 -15.39
N GLY A 403 10.59 -14.92 -15.68
CA GLY A 403 9.64 -14.13 -14.90
C GLY A 403 9.41 -12.70 -15.39
N ALA A 404 8.53 -11.99 -14.70
CA ALA A 404 8.03 -10.68 -15.12
C ALA A 404 9.09 -9.56 -15.05
N THR A 405 10.00 -9.61 -14.07
CA THR A 405 11.04 -8.59 -13.93
C THR A 405 12.07 -8.65 -15.07
N ALA A 406 12.46 -9.86 -15.49
CA ALA A 406 13.34 -10.03 -16.64
C ALA A 406 12.69 -9.50 -17.93
N PHE A 407 11.40 -9.78 -18.11
CA PHE A 407 10.60 -9.22 -19.22
C PHE A 407 10.60 -7.68 -19.19
N GLU A 408 10.31 -7.09 -18.03
CA GLU A 408 10.26 -5.63 -17.86
C GLU A 408 11.61 -4.97 -18.12
N ALA A 409 12.72 -5.59 -17.70
CA ALA A 409 14.06 -5.07 -17.94
C ALA A 409 14.41 -4.99 -19.44
N LEU A 410 13.95 -5.97 -20.22
CA LEU A 410 14.18 -6.04 -21.66
C LEU A 410 13.28 -5.05 -22.41
N LEU A 411 11.98 -5.11 -22.17
CA LEU A 411 10.97 -4.41 -22.98
C LEU A 411 10.58 -3.03 -22.44
N GLY A 412 11.00 -2.68 -21.23
CA GLY A 412 10.77 -1.36 -20.62
C GLY A 412 9.36 -1.15 -20.07
N TYR A 413 8.52 -2.20 -20.07
CA TYR A 413 7.19 -2.18 -19.47
C TYR A 413 6.88 -3.53 -18.81
N ARG A 414 6.02 -3.49 -17.78
CA ARG A 414 5.60 -4.68 -17.05
C ARG A 414 4.45 -5.39 -17.79
N PRO A 415 4.47 -6.72 -17.96
CA PRO A 415 3.40 -7.43 -18.64
C PRO A 415 2.15 -7.48 -17.74
N GLU A 416 0.97 -7.27 -18.32
CA GLU A 416 -0.31 -7.40 -17.60
C GLU A 416 -0.50 -8.81 -17.02
N ALA A 417 -0.22 -9.83 -17.83
CA ALA A 417 -0.18 -11.22 -17.41
C ALA A 417 0.97 -11.94 -18.13
N LEU A 418 1.89 -12.53 -17.36
CA LEU A 418 3.04 -13.25 -17.93
C LEU A 418 2.60 -14.40 -18.83
N ALA A 419 1.49 -15.08 -18.50
CA ALA A 419 0.93 -16.20 -19.25
C ALA A 419 0.66 -15.86 -20.73
N ASN A 420 0.29 -14.61 -21.04
CA ASN A 420 -0.01 -14.17 -22.42
C ASN A 420 1.23 -14.21 -23.33
N TYR A 421 2.43 -14.21 -22.75
CA TYR A 421 3.70 -14.13 -23.48
C TYR A 421 4.48 -15.45 -23.51
N LYS A 422 3.99 -16.50 -22.82
CA LYS A 422 4.69 -17.79 -22.76
C LYS A 422 4.46 -18.68 -23.96
N ALA A 423 3.33 -18.49 -24.64
CA ALA A 423 2.92 -19.36 -25.73
C ALA A 423 3.65 -19.08 -27.05
N ARG A 424 4.31 -17.91 -27.20
CA ARG A 424 4.90 -17.48 -28.47
C ARG A 424 6.24 -16.76 -28.29
N PRO A 425 7.28 -17.16 -29.02
CA PRO A 425 8.50 -16.37 -29.15
C PRO A 425 8.20 -14.99 -29.73
N LEU A 426 8.77 -13.95 -29.12
CA LEU A 426 8.68 -12.58 -29.57
C LEU A 426 9.95 -12.24 -30.38
N PRO A 427 9.82 -11.59 -31.55
CA PRO A 427 11.00 -11.11 -32.25
C PRO A 427 11.68 -10.01 -31.42
N LEU A 428 13.00 -10.12 -31.24
CA LEU A 428 13.85 -9.07 -30.71
C LEU A 428 14.96 -8.78 -31.73
N GLU A 429 15.53 -7.58 -31.71
CA GLU A 429 16.62 -7.23 -32.63
C GLU A 429 17.78 -8.25 -32.52
N GLY A 430 18.05 -8.97 -33.62
CA GLY A 430 19.07 -10.01 -33.67
C GLY A 430 18.67 -11.41 -33.19
N GLY A 431 17.41 -11.64 -32.79
CA GLY A 431 17.02 -12.94 -32.24
C GLY A 431 15.57 -13.09 -31.78
N TRP A 432 15.36 -13.98 -30.81
CA TRP A 432 14.05 -14.25 -30.21
C TRP A 432 14.07 -14.07 -28.70
N LEU A 433 13.01 -13.48 -28.18
CA LEU A 433 12.70 -13.44 -26.76
C LEU A 433 11.62 -14.48 -26.45
N ILE A 434 11.91 -15.39 -25.53
CA ILE A 434 10.93 -16.31 -24.96
C ILE A 434 10.80 -16.08 -23.45
N VAL A 435 9.61 -16.34 -22.92
CA VAL A 435 9.24 -15.95 -21.55
C VAL A 435 8.73 -17.16 -20.79
N THR A 436 9.18 -17.33 -19.55
CA THR A 436 8.69 -18.43 -18.70
C THR A 436 8.60 -18.03 -17.22
N TYR A 437 8.17 -18.95 -16.36
CA TYR A 437 8.17 -18.72 -14.92
C TYR A 437 9.59 -18.57 -14.40
N HIS A 438 9.78 -17.75 -13.37
CA HIS A 438 11.04 -17.72 -12.64
C HIS A 438 11.23 -19.06 -11.89
N PRO A 439 12.44 -19.66 -11.83
CA PRO A 439 12.70 -20.94 -11.16
C PRO A 439 12.35 -21.00 -9.67
N SER A 440 12.20 -19.85 -9.01
CA SER A 440 11.71 -19.76 -7.62
C SER A 440 10.18 -19.91 -7.50
N TYR A 441 9.42 -19.81 -8.59
CA TYR A 441 7.96 -19.89 -8.56
C TYR A 441 7.46 -21.28 -8.15
N PRO A 442 7.95 -22.41 -8.72
CA PRO A 442 7.58 -23.75 -8.26
C PRO A 442 7.85 -23.96 -6.76
N LEU A 443 8.92 -23.37 -6.20
CA LEU A 443 9.26 -23.50 -4.78
C LEU A 443 8.24 -22.86 -3.83
N ARG A 444 7.37 -21.97 -4.34
CA ARG A 444 6.33 -21.28 -3.56
C ARG A 444 4.98 -21.98 -3.63
N ILE A 445 4.81 -22.96 -4.50
CA ILE A 445 3.56 -23.70 -4.68
C ILE A 445 3.51 -24.86 -3.68
N GLN A 446 2.42 -24.97 -2.92
CA GLN A 446 2.23 -26.05 -1.94
C GLN A 446 1.72 -27.35 -2.58
N GLU A 447 0.80 -27.23 -3.54
CA GLU A 447 0.17 -28.36 -4.23
C GLU A 447 1.16 -29.00 -5.23
N ALA A 448 1.26 -30.33 -5.21
CA ALA A 448 2.33 -31.05 -5.92
C ALA A 448 2.12 -31.05 -7.44
N ALA A 449 0.89 -31.22 -7.92
CA ALA A 449 0.58 -31.24 -9.34
C ALA A 449 0.82 -29.87 -9.99
N GLN A 450 0.41 -28.77 -9.33
CA GLN A 450 0.68 -27.41 -9.77
C GLN A 450 2.18 -27.08 -9.75
N ARG A 451 2.92 -27.57 -8.76
CA ARG A 451 4.38 -27.40 -8.69
C ARG A 451 5.06 -28.09 -9.87
N GLU A 452 4.68 -29.33 -10.17
CA GLU A 452 5.21 -30.08 -11.29
C GLU A 452 4.83 -29.44 -12.63
N ALA A 453 3.57 -29.01 -12.79
CA ALA A 453 3.13 -28.29 -13.99
C ALA A 453 3.94 -27.00 -14.23
N ALA A 454 4.18 -26.21 -13.18
CA ALA A 454 5.00 -25.01 -13.29
C ALA A 454 6.47 -25.32 -13.61
N PHE A 455 7.01 -26.43 -13.13
CA PHE A 455 8.36 -26.90 -13.47
C PHE A 455 8.44 -27.37 -14.93
N GLN A 456 7.48 -28.18 -15.38
CA GLN A 456 7.40 -28.66 -16.77
C GLN A 456 7.22 -27.53 -17.78
N GLU A 457 6.53 -26.44 -17.42
CA GLU A 457 6.46 -25.22 -18.24
C GLU A 457 7.86 -24.62 -18.48
N ILE A 458 8.70 -24.56 -17.44
CA ILE A 458 10.08 -24.04 -17.55
C ILE A 458 10.88 -24.95 -18.49
N VAL A 459 10.80 -26.27 -18.29
CA VAL A 459 11.48 -27.26 -19.14
C VAL A 459 11.03 -27.13 -20.60
N SER A 460 9.72 -27.03 -20.85
CA SER A 460 9.15 -26.86 -22.20
C SER A 460 9.68 -25.60 -22.89
N THR A 461 9.73 -24.48 -22.15
CA THR A 461 10.27 -23.21 -22.69
C THR A 461 11.76 -23.35 -23.05
N LEU A 462 12.55 -24.01 -22.19
CA LEU A 462 13.97 -24.23 -22.45
C LEU A 462 14.21 -25.16 -23.65
N ARG A 463 13.35 -26.18 -23.84
CA ARG A 463 13.37 -27.01 -25.06
C ARG A 463 13.04 -26.19 -26.29
N GLN A 464 12.05 -25.31 -26.23
CA GLN A 464 11.72 -24.39 -27.32
C GLN A 464 12.90 -23.46 -27.65
N ALA A 465 13.61 -22.95 -26.64
CA ALA A 465 14.82 -22.15 -26.82
C ALA A 465 15.88 -22.88 -27.66
N ARG A 466 16.10 -24.16 -27.33
CA ARG A 466 17.02 -25.04 -28.06
C ARG A 466 16.57 -25.29 -29.49
N GLU A 467 15.27 -25.57 -29.69
CA GLU A 467 14.71 -25.82 -31.03
C GLU A 467 14.78 -24.59 -31.94
N LEU A 468 14.61 -23.38 -31.39
CA LEU A 468 14.76 -22.14 -32.14
C LEU A 468 16.19 -21.87 -32.63
N LEU A 469 17.21 -22.45 -31.98
CA LEU A 469 18.59 -22.40 -32.46
C LEU A 469 18.88 -23.33 -33.65
N GLU A 470 17.96 -24.24 -33.98
CA GLU A 470 18.02 -25.19 -35.10
C GLU A 470 16.85 -24.93 -36.09
N PRO A 471 16.90 -23.85 -36.90
CA PRO A 471 15.74 -23.35 -37.66
C PRO A 471 15.13 -24.36 -38.62
N ASP A 472 15.94 -25.25 -39.19
CA ASP A 472 15.52 -26.26 -40.17
C ASP A 472 14.56 -27.29 -39.57
N LYS A 473 14.69 -27.63 -38.28
CA LYS A 473 13.79 -28.58 -37.59
C LYS A 473 12.53 -27.92 -37.04
N TYR A 474 12.55 -26.62 -36.79
CA TYR A 474 11.40 -25.91 -36.22
C TYR A 474 10.30 -25.66 -37.26
N ARG A 475 10.67 -25.42 -38.53
CA ARG A 475 9.69 -25.23 -39.63
C ARG A 475 8.95 -26.52 -40.00
N GLU A 476 9.60 -27.68 -39.94
CA GLU A 476 8.97 -28.98 -40.25
C GLU A 476 7.93 -29.44 -39.21
N LYS A 477 8.03 -28.98 -37.95
CA LYS A 477 7.06 -29.32 -36.89
C LYS A 477 5.79 -28.46 -36.88
N GLN A 478 5.74 -27.37 -37.66
CA GLN A 478 4.60 -26.43 -37.70
C GLN A 478 3.67 -26.61 -38.92
N THR A 479 4.10 -27.39 -39.91
CA THR A 479 3.25 -27.95 -40.99
C THR A 479 2.75 -29.32 -40.60
#